data_AF-A0AAJ1TEB3-F1
#
_entry.id   AF-A0AAJ1TEB3-F1
#
_cell.length_a   1.000
_cell.length_b   1.000
_cell.length_c   1.000
_cell.angle_alpha   90.00
_cell.angle_beta   90.00
_cell.angle_gamma   90.00
#
_symmetry.space_group_name_H-M   'P 1'
#
loop_
_entity.id
_entity.type
_entity.pdbx_description
1 polymer ?
#
loop_
_entity_poly.entity_id
_entity_poly.type
_entity_poly.pdbx_seq_one_letter_code
_entity_poly.pdbx_strand_id
1 'polypeptide(L)' 'MTGTLRMKRLEAEIEILRSKLHRMVNGNPAHLKDSRVLSISQKLDLLINEIQREKMKLVK' A
#
# COMPACT_ATOMS: atom_id res chain seq x y z
N MET A 1 -18.79 -12.97 -6.88
CA MET A 1 -17.59 -13.35 -6.07
C MET A 1 -16.27 -12.73 -6.55
N THR A 2 -16.27 -11.83 -7.55
CA THR A 2 -15.04 -11.27 -8.15
C THR A 2 -14.42 -10.10 -7.38
N GLY A 3 -15.21 -9.35 -6.60
CA GLY A 3 -14.71 -8.23 -5.78
C GLY A 3 -13.69 -8.65 -4.72
N THR A 4 -13.75 -9.89 -4.23
CA THR A 4 -12.84 -10.39 -3.19
C THR A 4 -11.44 -10.71 -3.72
N LEU A 5 -11.31 -11.17 -4.98
CA LEU A 5 -10.00 -11.50 -5.57
C LEU A 5 -9.16 -10.26 -5.85
N ARG A 6 -9.77 -9.19 -6.36
CA ARG A 6 -9.07 -7.92 -6.58
C ARG A 6 -8.67 -7.28 -5.26
N MET A 7 -9.56 -7.31 -4.26
CA MET A 7 -9.28 -6.78 -2.94
C MET A 7 -8.14 -7.54 -2.25
N LYS A 8 -8.12 -8.88 -2.31
CA LYS A 8 -7.00 -9.70 -1.82
C LYS A 8 -5.67 -9.37 -2.51
N ARG A 9 -5.68 -9.10 -3.82
CA ARG A 9 -4.45 -8.69 -4.54
C ARG A 9 -3.94 -7.35 -4.06
N LEU A 10 -4.83 -6.37 -3.88
CA LEU A 10 -4.47 -5.05 -3.37
C LEU A 10 -3.93 -5.15 -1.94
N GLU A 11 -4.55 -5.94 -1.07
CA GLU A 11 -4.08 -6.18 0.30
C GLU A 11 -2.68 -6.81 0.32
N ALA A 12 -2.45 -7.82 -0.52
CA ALA A 12 -1.14 -8.46 -0.65
C ALA A 12 -0.06 -7.47 -1.15
N GLU A 13 -0.39 -6.63 -2.14
CA GLU A 13 0.55 -5.63 -2.66
C GLU A 13 0.88 -4.55 -1.62
N ILE A 14 -0.11 -4.11 -0.83
CA ILE A 14 0.11 -3.19 0.29
C ILE A 14 1.05 -3.82 1.32
N GLU A 15 0.85 -5.09 1.69
CA GLU A 15 1.67 -5.73 2.71
C GLU A 15 3.12 -5.90 2.25
N ILE A 16 3.34 -6.23 0.96
CA ILE A 16 4.67 -6.28 0.35
C ILE A 16 5.35 -4.91 0.42
N LEU A 17 4.63 -3.84 0.04
CA LEU A 17 5.19 -2.49 0.05
C LEU A 17 5.42 -1.96 1.47
N ARG A 18 4.54 -2.25 2.44
CA ARG A 18 4.76 -1.93 3.86
C ARG A 18 6.00 -2.61 4.39
N SER A 19 6.16 -3.91 4.12
CA SER A 19 7.36 -4.65 4.51
C SER A 19 8.62 -4.06 3.89
N LYS A 20 8.57 -3.68 2.61
CA LYS A 20 9.70 -3.04 1.92
C LYS A 20 10.02 -1.67 2.52
N LEU A 21 9.02 -0.83 2.78
CA LEU A 21 9.17 0.48 3.41
C LEU A 21 9.81 0.35 4.80
N HIS A 22 9.31 -0.58 5.61
CA HIS A 22 9.83 -0.83 6.96
C HIS A 22 11.30 -1.25 6.93
N ARG A 23 11.70 -2.13 5.99
CA ARG A 23 13.10 -2.52 5.79
C ARG A 23 13.98 -1.38 5.30
N MET A 24 13.45 -0.49 4.46
CA MET A 24 14.21 0.64 3.92
C MET A 24 14.44 1.72 4.98
N VAL A 25 13.42 2.01 5.78
CA VAL A 25 13.56 2.94 6.91
C VAL A 25 14.44 2.31 7.99
N ASN A 26 14.31 0.99 8.23
CA ASN A 26 15.09 0.23 9.22
C ASN A 26 15.12 0.90 10.61
N GLY A 27 14.01 1.53 11.01
CA GLY A 27 13.93 2.29 12.26
C GLY A 27 14.74 3.60 12.28
N ASN A 28 15.41 3.97 11.19
CA ASN A 28 16.15 5.24 11.06
C ASN A 28 15.29 6.30 10.33
N PRO A 29 14.82 7.34 11.04
CA PRO A 29 13.99 8.39 10.44
C PRO A 29 14.68 9.18 9.32
N ALA A 30 16.03 9.21 9.29
CA ALA A 30 16.76 9.91 8.24
C ALA A 30 16.49 9.33 6.85
N HIS A 31 16.18 8.03 6.77
CA HIS A 31 15.85 7.35 5.52
C HIS A 31 14.46 7.73 4.98
N LEU A 32 13.61 8.41 5.77
CA LEU A 32 12.33 8.94 5.27
C LEU A 32 12.53 9.99 4.17
N LYS A 33 13.69 10.64 4.14
CA LYS A 33 14.06 11.60 3.09
C LYS A 33 14.60 10.92 1.82
N ASP A 34 14.78 9.61 1.81
CA ASP A 34 15.21 8.88 0.62
C ASP A 34 14.09 8.90 -0.42
N SER A 35 14.42 9.38 -1.63
CA SER A 35 13.51 9.42 -2.78
C SER A 35 12.83 8.07 -3.10
N ARG A 36 13.49 6.95 -2.79
CA ARG A 36 12.95 5.60 -2.98
C ARG A 36 11.89 5.27 -1.93
N VAL A 37 12.05 5.76 -0.69
CA VAL A 37 11.06 5.64 0.38
C VAL A 37 9.83 6.46 0.01
N LEU A 38 10.03 7.70 -0.45
CA LEU A 38 8.93 8.55 -0.95
C LEU A 38 8.14 7.87 -2.08
N SER A 39 8.83 7.29 -3.06
CA SER A 39 8.18 6.60 -4.19
C SER A 39 7.32 5.42 -3.72
N ILE A 40 7.78 4.67 -2.72
CA ILE A 40 7.02 3.55 -2.14
C ILE A 40 5.82 4.06 -1.34
N SER A 41 5.98 5.12 -0.56
CA SER A 41 4.89 5.75 0.19
C SER A 41 3.77 6.23 -0.74
N GLN A 42 4.12 6.91 -1.84
CA GLN A 42 3.13 7.33 -2.83
C GLN A 42 2.38 6.16 -3.46
N LYS A 43 3.08 5.05 -3.75
CA LYS A 43 2.44 3.85 -4.28
C LYS A 43 1.51 3.20 -3.25
N LEU A 44 1.87 3.20 -1.97
CA LEU A 44 1.01 2.74 -0.88
C LEU A 44 -0.28 3.58 -0.79
N ASP A 45 -0.17 4.90 -0.86
CA ASP A 45 -1.33 5.79 -0.82
C ASP A 45 -2.32 5.51 -1.96
N LEU A 46 -1.81 5.26 -3.17
CA LEU A 46 -2.65 4.90 -4.31
C LEU A 46 -3.41 3.59 -4.08
N LEU A 47 -2.73 2.55 -3.58
CA LEU A 47 -3.35 1.24 -3.32
C LEU A 47 -4.37 1.30 -2.18
N ILE A 48 -4.11 2.07 -1.12
CA ILE A 48 -5.06 2.29 -0.03
C ILE A 48 -6.34 2.94 -0.57
N ASN A 49 -6.19 3.98 -1.41
CA ASN A 49 -7.31 4.63 -2.05
C ASN A 49 -8.08 3.68 -2.97
N GLU A 50 -7.40 2.79 -3.70
CA GLU A 50 -8.07 1.75 -4.50
C GLU A 50 -8.87 0.76 -3.65
N ILE A 51 -8.32 0.29 -2.52
CA ILE A 51 -9.06 -0.58 -1.60
C ILE A 51 -10.30 0.13 -1.06
N GLN A 52 -10.18 1.39 -0.64
CA GLN A 52 -11.31 2.16 -0.14
C GLN A 52 -12.41 2.29 -1.20
N ARG A 53 -12.03 2.57 -2.46
CA ARG A 53 -12.97 2.61 -3.58
C ARG A 53 -13.65 1.26 -3.83
N GLU A 54 -12.91 0.16 -3.80
CA GLU A 54 -13.48 -1.18 -3.97
C GLU A 54 -14.41 -1.56 -2.80
N LYS A 55 -14.04 -1.21 -1.55
CA LYS A 55 -14.92 -1.38 -0.38
C LYS A 55 -16.23 -0.60 -0.52
N MET A 56 -16.17 0.65 -0.98
CA MET A 56 -17.38 1.46 -1.21
C MET A 56 -18.31 0.87 -2.27
N LYS A 57 -17.77 0.20 -3.30
CA LYS A 57 -18.58 -0.48 -4.33
C LYS A 57 -19.31 -1.72 -3.82
N LEU A 58 -18.85 -2.32 -2.71
CA LEU A 58 -19.46 -3.52 -2.12
C LEU A 58 -20.58 -3.20 -1.13
N VAL A 59 -20.73 -1.93 -0.73
CA VAL A 59 -21.76 -1.46 0.21
C VAL A 59 -22.99 -0.89 -0.53
N LYS A 60 -22.90 -0.70 -1.85
CA LYS A 60 -24.01 -0.34 -2.75
C LYS A 60 -24.62 -1.58 -3.37
#